data_AF-A0A7K5PJD2-F1
#
_entry.id   AF-A0A7K5PJD2-F1
#
_cell.length_a   1.000
_cell.length_b   1.000
_cell.length_c   1.000
_cell.angle_alpha   90.00
_cell.angle_beta   90.00
_cell.angle_gamma   90.00
#
_symmetry.space_group_name_H-M   'P 1'
#
loop_
_entity.id
_entity.type
_entity.pdbx_description
1 polymer ?
#
loop_
_entity_poly.entity_id
_entity_poly.type
_entity_poly.pdbx_seq_one_letter_code
_entity_poly.pdbx_strand_id
1 'polypeptide(L)'
;SLVSSSKWLQHYGLKRNKLSLSQILSQVGFQHRKDYVTTLGKPVASRYADGLFPQYKRAQDGSVYNLTAKKELILHFVDCLIGAIELYQQRMEWLTSESRQIFGVIQEQCIVIVLDFGTTAPTEFDLCRDALSMVLMEQVIQISRFNLIRAAQDLMKWQQKCTPVSERAVKSAVTWLWKLDHMTAVSHTSSAEALLEAMGDEAVSS
;
A
#
# COMPACT_ATOMS: atom_id res chain seq x y z
N SER A 1 11.29 0.61 6.45
CA SER A 1 11.43 0.19 5.05
C SER A 1 10.16 0.54 4.30
N LEU A 2 10.28 1.24 3.17
CA LEU A 2 9.17 1.64 2.31
C LEU A 2 8.69 0.43 1.49
N VAL A 3 7.75 -0.33 2.05
CA VAL A 3 7.24 -1.57 1.45
C VAL A 3 5.80 -1.37 0.95
N SER A 4 5.48 -1.88 -0.25
CA SER A 4 4.10 -1.87 -0.76
C SER A 4 3.17 -2.72 0.10
N SER A 5 1.89 -2.38 0.09
CA SER A 5 0.85 -3.20 0.70
C SER A 5 0.82 -4.62 0.11
N SER A 6 1.06 -4.79 -1.19
CA SER A 6 1.13 -6.12 -1.82
C SER A 6 2.26 -6.97 -1.24
N LYS A 7 3.50 -6.43 -1.21
CA LYS A 7 4.67 -7.14 -0.65
C LYS A 7 4.50 -7.38 0.84
N TRP A 8 3.96 -6.41 1.59
CA TRP A 8 3.67 -6.57 3.01
C TRP A 8 2.66 -7.70 3.27
N LEU A 9 1.57 -7.78 2.50
CA LEU A 9 0.57 -8.84 2.60
C LEU A 9 1.09 -10.23 2.22
N GLN A 10 2.16 -10.32 1.41
CA GLN A 10 2.82 -11.61 1.16
C GLN A 10 3.46 -12.21 2.41
N HIS A 11 3.83 -11.37 3.39
CA HIS A 11 4.41 -11.79 4.67
C HIS A 11 3.35 -11.87 5.78
N TYR A 12 2.44 -10.90 5.84
CA TYR A 12 1.51 -10.71 6.97
C TYR A 12 0.04 -10.96 6.61
N GLY A 13 -0.26 -11.33 5.36
CA GLY A 13 -1.62 -11.60 4.90
C GLY A 13 -2.27 -12.80 5.60
N LEU A 14 -3.60 -12.79 5.76
CA LEU A 14 -4.34 -13.89 6.37
C LEU A 14 -4.10 -15.22 5.66
N LYS A 15 -4.11 -15.23 4.31
CA LYS A 15 -3.84 -16.44 3.52
C LYS A 15 -2.44 -17.00 3.79
N ARG A 16 -1.44 -16.12 3.89
CA ARG A 16 -0.05 -16.49 4.20
C ARG A 16 0.05 -17.14 5.58
N ASN A 17 -0.66 -16.59 6.55
CA ASN A 17 -0.64 -17.02 7.94
C ASN A 17 -1.67 -18.12 8.26
N LYS A 18 -2.31 -18.71 7.24
CA LYS A 18 -3.34 -19.77 7.38
C LYS A 18 -4.57 -19.35 8.21
N LEU A 19 -4.89 -18.05 8.20
CA LEU A 19 -6.00 -17.45 8.95
C LEU A 19 -7.20 -17.09 8.06
N SER A 20 -7.20 -17.45 6.78
CA SER A 20 -8.43 -17.30 5.99
C SER A 20 -9.51 -18.27 6.46
N LEU A 21 -10.79 -17.89 6.33
CA LEU A 21 -11.91 -18.69 6.81
C LEU A 21 -11.88 -20.13 6.26
N SER A 22 -11.54 -20.33 4.99
CA SER A 22 -11.44 -21.67 4.40
C SER A 22 -10.31 -22.50 5.03
N GLN A 23 -9.15 -21.89 5.29
CA GLN A 23 -8.00 -22.55 5.92
C GLN A 23 -8.27 -22.88 7.39
N ILE A 24 -9.00 -22.02 8.11
CA ILE A 24 -9.42 -22.31 9.49
C ILE A 24 -10.45 -23.44 9.47
N LEU A 25 -11.49 -23.36 8.63
CA LEU A 25 -12.54 -24.38 8.54
C LEU A 25 -12.00 -25.77 8.19
N SER A 26 -10.98 -25.86 7.32
CA SER A 26 -10.32 -27.14 7.01
C SER A 26 -9.54 -27.73 8.18
N GLN A 27 -9.19 -26.93 9.18
CA GLN A 27 -8.49 -27.37 10.39
C GLN A 27 -9.43 -27.64 11.56
N VAL A 28 -10.59 -26.97 11.61
CA VAL A 28 -11.55 -27.11 12.71
C VAL A 28 -12.70 -28.08 12.42
N GLY A 29 -12.76 -28.62 11.22
CA GLY A 29 -13.83 -29.51 10.80
C GLY A 29 -13.65 -30.03 9.38
N PHE A 30 -14.74 -30.52 8.81
CA PHE A 30 -14.78 -31.03 7.45
C PHE A 30 -16.07 -30.59 6.75
N GLN A 31 -15.98 -30.36 5.44
CA GLN A 31 -17.14 -29.98 4.65
C GLN A 31 -18.12 -31.15 4.52
N HIS A 32 -19.40 -30.90 4.79
CA HIS A 32 -20.47 -31.84 4.52
C HIS A 32 -20.61 -32.02 2.99
N ARG A 33 -20.39 -33.25 2.51
CA ARG A 33 -20.48 -33.58 1.09
C ARG A 33 -21.86 -34.14 0.75
N LYS A 34 -22.42 -33.63 -0.35
CA LYS A 34 -23.57 -34.22 -1.05
C LYS A 34 -23.02 -34.78 -2.36
N ASP A 35 -22.99 -36.10 -2.47
CA ASP A 35 -22.49 -36.77 -3.66
C ASP A 35 -23.68 -37.27 -4.50
N TYR A 36 -23.57 -37.15 -5.82
CA TYR A 36 -24.60 -37.67 -6.73
C TYR A 36 -24.38 -39.17 -6.92
N VAL A 37 -25.37 -39.98 -6.53
CA VAL A 37 -25.31 -41.43 -6.71
C VAL A 37 -26.13 -41.79 -7.94
N THR A 38 -25.43 -42.15 -9.02
CA THR A 38 -25.99 -42.45 -10.35
C THR A 38 -27.03 -43.57 -10.32
N THR A 39 -26.82 -44.59 -9.48
CA THR A 39 -27.76 -45.71 -9.31
C THR A 39 -29.06 -45.30 -8.61
N LEU A 40 -29.04 -44.23 -7.81
CA LEU A 40 -30.21 -43.70 -7.10
C LEU A 40 -30.86 -42.52 -7.84
N GLY A 41 -30.23 -42.01 -8.90
CA GLY A 41 -30.71 -40.86 -9.68
C GLY A 41 -30.83 -39.55 -8.87
N LYS A 42 -30.18 -39.44 -7.71
CA LYS A 42 -30.33 -38.29 -6.81
C LYS A 42 -29.04 -37.95 -6.04
N PRO A 43 -28.85 -36.68 -5.65
CA PRO A 43 -27.84 -36.31 -4.68
C PRO A 43 -28.18 -36.90 -3.32
N VAL A 44 -27.20 -37.54 -2.68
CA VAL A 44 -27.31 -38.10 -1.34
C VAL A 44 -26.24 -37.50 -0.44
N ALA A 45 -26.64 -37.22 0.80
CA ALA A 45 -25.75 -36.83 1.87
C ALA A 45 -25.45 -38.04 2.75
N SER A 46 -24.25 -38.10 3.34
CA SER A 46 -23.99 -39.04 4.42
C SER A 46 -24.88 -38.71 5.62
N ARG A 47 -25.79 -39.62 5.97
CA ARG A 47 -26.69 -39.51 7.14
C ARG A 47 -26.03 -39.91 8.45
N TYR A 48 -24.86 -40.53 8.40
CA TYR A 48 -24.16 -41.07 9.58
C TYR A 48 -23.82 -39.99 10.61
N ALA A 49 -23.64 -38.74 10.16
CA ALA A 49 -23.23 -37.62 10.99
C ALA A 49 -24.36 -36.62 11.28
N ASP A 50 -25.60 -36.93 10.87
CA ASP A 50 -26.73 -36.01 11.01
C ASP A 50 -27.02 -35.72 12.50
N GLY A 51 -26.96 -34.45 12.88
CA GLY A 51 -27.18 -33.99 14.26
C GLY A 51 -26.02 -34.31 15.23
N LEU A 52 -24.94 -34.95 14.78
CA LEU A 52 -23.81 -35.31 15.66
C LEU A 52 -22.78 -34.19 15.87
N PHE A 53 -22.72 -33.22 14.95
CA PHE A 53 -21.75 -32.14 15.00
C PHE A 53 -22.42 -30.78 14.94
N PRO A 54 -21.90 -29.77 15.66
CA PRO A 54 -22.21 -28.38 15.37
C PRO A 54 -21.88 -28.06 13.91
N GLN A 55 -22.78 -27.35 13.23
CA GLN A 55 -22.63 -27.02 11.82
C GLN A 55 -22.42 -25.52 11.61
N TYR A 56 -21.49 -25.19 10.73
CA TYR A 56 -21.30 -23.84 10.22
C TYR A 56 -21.66 -23.79 8.73
N LYS A 57 -22.61 -22.93 8.36
CA LYS A 57 -22.98 -22.69 6.96
C LYS A 57 -22.30 -21.41 6.47
N ARG A 58 -21.44 -21.53 5.46
CA ARG A 58 -20.81 -20.38 4.82
C ARG A 58 -21.87 -19.55 4.08
N ALA A 59 -21.87 -18.24 4.37
CA ALA A 59 -22.78 -17.31 3.70
C ALA A 59 -22.48 -17.14 2.19
N GLN A 60 -21.22 -17.31 1.79
CA GLN A 60 -20.76 -17.03 0.43
C GLN A 60 -21.25 -18.04 -0.62
N ASP A 61 -21.25 -19.33 -0.29
CA ASP A 61 -21.57 -20.41 -1.23
C ASP A 61 -22.56 -21.45 -0.66
N GLY A 62 -23.06 -21.23 0.55
CA GLY A 62 -23.98 -22.13 1.23
C GLY A 62 -23.35 -23.45 1.68
N SER A 63 -22.02 -23.64 1.54
CA SER A 63 -21.34 -24.85 1.98
C SER A 63 -21.47 -25.03 3.49
N VAL A 64 -21.72 -26.27 3.92
CA VAL A 64 -21.90 -26.62 5.33
C VAL A 64 -20.66 -27.38 5.82
N TYR A 65 -20.15 -27.01 6.98
CA TYR A 65 -19.02 -27.66 7.64
C TYR A 65 -19.48 -28.25 8.97
N ASN A 66 -19.13 -29.52 9.20
CA ASN A 66 -19.26 -30.17 10.50
C ASN A 66 -18.02 -29.82 11.33
N LEU A 67 -18.21 -29.20 12.49
CA LEU A 67 -17.13 -28.77 13.37
C LEU A 67 -16.74 -29.90 14.32
N THR A 68 -15.44 -30.19 14.40
CA THR A 68 -14.88 -31.27 15.23
C THR A 68 -13.79 -30.79 16.18
N ALA A 69 -13.33 -29.54 16.04
CA ALA A 69 -12.30 -28.97 16.89
C ALA A 69 -12.76 -28.84 18.34
N LYS A 70 -11.80 -29.02 19.25
CA LYS A 70 -11.96 -28.66 20.65
C LYS A 70 -11.90 -27.13 20.82
N LYS A 71 -12.44 -26.65 21.94
CA LYS A 71 -12.49 -25.23 22.30
C LYS A 71 -11.11 -24.56 22.25
N GLU A 72 -10.06 -25.26 22.67
CA GLU A 72 -8.70 -24.71 22.76
C GLU A 72 -8.15 -24.33 21.38
N LEU A 73 -8.40 -25.16 20.36
CA LEU A 73 -7.97 -24.86 18.99
C LEU A 73 -8.75 -23.68 18.41
N ILE A 74 -10.05 -23.57 18.72
CA ILE A 74 -10.87 -22.44 18.28
C ILE A 74 -10.36 -21.14 18.93
N LEU A 75 -10.09 -21.15 20.24
CA LEU A 75 -9.54 -20.00 20.96
C LEU A 75 -8.17 -19.59 20.41
N HIS A 76 -7.30 -20.55 20.09
CA HIS A 76 -6.02 -20.25 19.45
C HIS A 76 -6.18 -19.46 18.13
N PHE A 77 -7.13 -19.84 17.27
CA PHE A 77 -7.42 -19.08 16.06
C PHE A 77 -8.01 -17.69 16.34
N VAL A 78 -8.83 -17.55 17.39
CA VAL A 78 -9.33 -16.24 17.83
C VAL A 78 -8.17 -15.34 18.23
N ASP A 79 -7.23 -15.81 19.06
CA ASP A 79 -6.07 -15.04 19.49
C ASP A 79 -5.20 -14.63 18.29
N CYS A 80 -4.99 -15.55 17.35
CA CYS A 80 -4.24 -15.26 16.12
C CYS A 80 -4.94 -14.21 15.23
N LEU A 81 -6.27 -14.25 15.14
CA LEU A 81 -7.05 -13.26 14.38
C LEU A 81 -7.05 -11.89 15.06
N ILE A 82 -7.10 -11.84 16.40
CA ILE A 82 -6.95 -10.59 17.17
C ILE A 82 -5.58 -9.97 16.88
N GLY A 83 -4.50 -10.75 16.97
CA GLY A 83 -3.16 -10.26 16.63
C GLY A 83 -3.03 -9.79 15.18
N ALA A 84 -3.73 -10.45 14.23
CA ALA A 84 -3.78 -9.99 12.84
C ALA A 84 -4.52 -8.65 12.69
N ILE A 85 -5.61 -8.42 13.42
CA ILE A 85 -6.35 -7.15 13.43
C ILE A 85 -5.45 -6.02 13.94
N GLU A 86 -4.79 -6.22 15.08
CA GLU A 86 -3.89 -5.23 15.67
C GLU A 86 -2.75 -4.87 14.71
N LEU A 87 -2.14 -5.89 14.09
CA LEU A 87 -1.10 -5.69 13.08
C LEU A 87 -1.61 -4.90 11.86
N TYR A 88 -2.86 -5.11 11.46
CA TYR A 88 -3.45 -4.44 10.30
C TYR A 88 -3.82 -3.00 10.63
N GLN A 89 -4.24 -2.73 11.86
CA GLN A 89 -4.46 -1.37 12.38
C GLN A 89 -3.14 -0.60 12.42
N GLN A 90 -2.10 -1.16 13.02
CA GLN A 90 -0.76 -0.56 13.03
C GLN A 90 -0.25 -0.27 11.61
N ARG A 91 -0.49 -1.20 10.67
CA ARG A 91 -0.12 -1.00 9.28
C ARG A 91 -0.94 0.11 8.62
N MET A 92 -2.23 0.21 8.93
CA MET A 92 -3.10 1.27 8.41
C MET A 92 -2.65 2.63 8.92
N GLU A 93 -2.44 2.77 10.23
CA GLU A 93 -1.89 3.97 10.86
C GLU A 93 -0.58 4.38 10.21
N TRP A 94 0.32 3.41 9.98
CA TRP A 94 1.57 3.68 9.28
C TRP A 94 1.33 4.16 7.83
N LEU A 95 0.37 3.60 7.09
CA LEU A 95 0.07 4.00 5.72
C LEU A 95 -0.57 5.39 5.64
N THR A 96 -1.34 5.77 6.65
CA THR A 96 -2.10 7.03 6.68
C THR A 96 -1.46 8.12 7.52
N SER A 97 -0.20 7.97 7.93
CA SER A 97 0.52 8.99 8.69
C SER A 97 1.34 9.89 7.76
N GLU A 98 1.35 11.20 8.05
CA GLU A 98 2.29 12.20 7.49
C GLU A 98 2.36 12.15 5.95
N SER A 99 3.57 12.16 5.36
CA SER A 99 3.73 12.19 3.89
C SER A 99 3.10 11.02 3.16
N ARG A 100 2.90 9.88 3.83
CA ARG A 100 2.29 8.70 3.20
C ARG A 100 0.81 8.86 2.97
N GLN A 101 0.14 9.68 3.77
CA GLN A 101 -1.28 10.00 3.55
C GLN A 101 -1.48 10.79 2.24
N ILE A 102 -0.52 11.64 1.87
CA ILE A 102 -0.61 12.56 0.74
C ILE A 102 -0.03 11.92 -0.53
N PHE A 103 1.17 11.33 -0.43
CA PHE A 103 1.95 10.86 -1.59
C PHE A 103 1.98 9.33 -1.72
N GLY A 104 1.39 8.60 -0.78
CA GLY A 104 1.59 7.16 -0.69
C GLY A 104 3.01 6.79 -0.30
N VAL A 105 3.44 5.58 -0.66
CA VAL A 105 4.77 5.04 -0.33
C VAL A 105 5.64 5.06 -1.59
N ILE A 106 6.72 5.83 -1.57
CA ILE A 106 7.71 5.85 -2.66
C ILE A 106 8.55 4.57 -2.55
N GLN A 107 8.51 3.72 -3.58
CA GLN A 107 9.20 2.43 -3.57
C GLN A 107 10.48 2.43 -4.41
N GLU A 108 10.54 3.36 -5.35
CA GLU A 108 11.59 3.57 -6.31
C GLU A 108 12.87 4.03 -5.59
N GLN A 109 14.02 3.60 -6.11
CA GLN A 109 15.31 4.00 -5.55
C GLN A 109 15.83 5.30 -6.16
N CYS A 110 15.33 5.68 -7.34
CA CYS A 110 15.65 6.92 -8.01
C CYS A 110 14.35 7.59 -8.46
N ILE A 111 14.15 8.85 -8.08
CA ILE A 111 12.95 9.61 -8.48
C ILE A 111 13.30 11.02 -8.96
N VAL A 112 12.39 11.63 -9.71
CA VAL A 112 12.37 13.08 -9.92
C VAL A 112 10.97 13.55 -9.57
N ILE A 113 10.87 14.57 -8.72
CA ILE A 113 9.58 15.18 -8.37
C ILE A 113 9.41 16.44 -9.23
N VAL A 114 8.38 16.42 -10.09
CA VAL A 114 7.97 17.58 -10.88
C VAL A 114 6.95 18.40 -10.08
N LEU A 115 7.26 19.68 -9.89
CA LEU A 115 6.47 20.63 -9.11
C LEU A 115 5.76 21.57 -10.08
N ASP A 116 4.45 21.37 -10.26
CA ASP A 116 3.62 22.29 -11.01
C ASP A 116 2.67 23.01 -10.04
N PHE A 117 2.93 24.29 -9.84
CA PHE A 117 2.13 25.14 -8.96
C PHE A 117 1.11 25.99 -9.74
N GLY A 118 1.09 25.92 -11.08
CA GLY A 118 0.17 26.68 -11.92
C GLY A 118 -0.12 28.10 -11.42
N THR A 119 -1.40 28.43 -11.29
CA THR A 119 -1.89 29.70 -10.72
C THR A 119 -2.44 29.54 -9.30
N THR A 120 -1.92 28.56 -8.55
CA THR A 120 -2.34 28.23 -7.18
C THR A 120 -2.27 29.45 -6.26
N ALA A 121 -3.17 29.57 -5.29
CA ALA A 121 -3.15 30.71 -4.35
C ALA A 121 -1.90 30.66 -3.44
N PRO A 122 -1.39 31.78 -2.92
CA PRO A 122 -0.19 31.79 -2.06
C PRO A 122 -0.29 30.84 -0.85
N THR A 123 -1.47 30.74 -0.23
CA THR A 123 -1.69 29.84 0.90
C THR A 123 -1.60 28.37 0.52
N GLU A 124 -2.12 28.00 -0.65
CA GLU A 124 -2.04 26.63 -1.17
C GLU A 124 -0.61 26.29 -1.62
N PHE A 125 0.12 27.26 -2.17
CA PHE A 125 1.53 27.11 -2.51
C PHE A 125 2.37 26.77 -1.27
N ASP A 126 2.14 27.47 -0.15
CA ASP A 126 2.82 27.19 1.12
C ASP A 126 2.51 25.79 1.64
N LEU A 127 1.23 25.38 1.61
CA LEU A 127 0.83 24.02 1.98
C LEU A 127 1.50 22.96 1.09
N CYS A 128 1.62 23.20 -0.22
CA CYS A 128 2.36 22.31 -1.10
C CYS A 128 3.84 22.25 -0.72
N ARG A 129 4.48 23.37 -0.38
CA ARG A 129 5.88 23.39 0.08
C ARG A 129 6.08 22.63 1.38
N ASP A 130 5.15 22.74 2.32
CA ASP A 130 5.16 21.97 3.57
C ASP A 130 5.06 20.47 3.28
N ALA A 131 4.07 20.05 2.49
CA ALA A 131 3.87 18.65 2.11
C ALA A 131 5.09 18.06 1.37
N LEU A 132 5.68 18.83 0.45
CA LEU A 132 6.89 18.46 -0.27
C LEU A 132 8.11 18.37 0.66
N SER A 133 8.24 19.27 1.62
CA SER A 133 9.30 19.21 2.64
C SER A 133 9.17 17.95 3.50
N MET A 134 7.95 17.59 3.87
CA MET A 134 7.64 16.39 4.64
C MET A 134 8.03 15.12 3.87
N VAL A 135 7.62 14.95 2.60
CA VAL A 135 8.00 13.76 1.81
C VAL A 135 9.52 13.67 1.58
N LEU A 136 10.20 14.81 1.40
CA LEU A 136 11.66 14.86 1.28
C LEU A 136 12.36 14.33 2.53
N MET A 137 11.91 14.77 3.70
CA MET A 137 12.51 14.41 4.99
C MET A 137 12.14 13.01 5.47
N GLU A 138 10.96 12.51 5.12
CA GLU A 138 10.47 11.23 5.63
C GLU A 138 10.74 10.05 4.70
N GLN A 139 10.61 10.24 3.39
CA GLN A 139 10.66 9.16 2.40
C GLN A 139 11.89 9.26 1.49
N VAL A 140 12.12 10.43 0.89
CA VAL A 140 13.24 10.61 -0.07
C VAL A 140 14.60 10.44 0.60
N ILE A 141 14.72 10.74 1.90
CA ILE A 141 15.96 10.46 2.64
C ILE A 141 16.34 8.97 2.68
N GLN A 142 15.39 8.06 2.40
CA GLN A 142 15.59 6.61 2.47
C GLN A 142 15.83 5.94 1.11
N ILE A 143 15.81 6.70 0.01
CA ILE A 143 16.05 6.18 -1.34
C ILE A 143 17.49 6.47 -1.79
N SER A 144 17.87 6.02 -2.99
CA SER A 144 19.25 6.13 -3.46
C SER A 144 19.56 7.49 -4.09
N ARG A 145 18.66 8.02 -4.94
CA ARG A 145 18.88 9.25 -5.69
C ARG A 145 17.58 10.02 -5.89
N PHE A 146 17.68 11.33 -6.02
CA PHE A 146 16.52 12.16 -6.35
C PHE A 146 16.87 13.45 -7.07
N ASN A 147 15.87 14.08 -7.69
CA ASN A 147 15.92 15.48 -8.12
C ASN A 147 14.56 16.17 -7.98
N LEU A 148 14.55 17.50 -8.06
CA LEU A 148 13.35 18.33 -8.11
C LEU A 148 13.39 19.20 -9.36
N ILE A 149 12.25 19.30 -10.05
CA ILE A 149 12.07 20.15 -11.22
C ILE A 149 10.79 20.95 -11.03
N ARG A 150 10.85 22.27 -11.10
CA ARG A 150 9.66 23.12 -11.11
C ARG A 150 9.26 23.39 -12.56
N ALA A 151 8.02 23.07 -12.89
CA ALA A 151 7.37 23.52 -14.10
C ALA A 151 7.10 25.03 -14.00
N ALA A 152 7.74 25.79 -14.88
CA ALA A 152 7.61 27.23 -15.02
C ALA A 152 7.93 27.60 -16.47
N GLN A 153 7.69 28.86 -16.88
CA GLN A 153 8.08 29.33 -18.21
C GLN A 153 9.58 29.12 -18.46
N ASP A 154 10.40 29.42 -17.46
CA ASP A 154 11.82 29.02 -17.44
C ASP A 154 11.97 27.82 -16.52
N LEU A 155 12.32 26.66 -17.09
CA LEU A 155 12.45 25.41 -16.34
C LEU A 155 13.47 25.55 -15.21
N MET A 156 13.03 25.35 -13.97
CA MET A 156 13.90 25.46 -12.80
C MET A 156 14.20 24.07 -12.25
N LYS A 157 15.49 23.79 -12.01
CA LYS A 157 15.93 22.52 -11.43
C LYS A 157 16.69 22.78 -10.14
N TRP A 158 16.51 21.91 -9.14
CA TRP A 158 17.34 21.95 -7.95
C TRP A 158 18.77 21.50 -8.27
N GLN A 159 18.91 20.38 -8.98
CA GLN A 159 20.17 19.89 -9.53
C GLN A 159 20.03 19.62 -11.04
N GLN A 160 21.15 19.59 -11.76
CA GLN A 160 21.11 19.31 -13.20
C GLN A 160 20.65 17.89 -13.54
N LYS A 161 20.96 16.92 -12.65
CA LYS A 161 20.58 15.50 -12.73
C LYS A 161 20.26 14.96 -11.34
N CYS A 162 19.63 13.78 -11.29
CA CYS A 162 19.44 12.99 -10.07
C CYS A 162 20.74 12.89 -9.29
N THR A 163 20.68 13.25 -8.02
CA THR A 163 21.84 13.33 -7.11
C THR A 163 21.68 12.28 -6.01
N PRO A 164 22.77 11.63 -5.57
CA PRO A 164 22.72 10.72 -4.42
C PRO A 164 22.11 11.37 -3.18
N VAL A 165 21.29 10.60 -2.47
CA VAL A 165 20.69 11.05 -1.22
C VAL A 165 21.75 11.17 -0.12
N SER A 166 21.68 12.29 0.61
CA SER A 166 22.37 12.52 1.88
C SER A 166 21.57 13.54 2.69
N GLU A 167 21.76 13.60 4.01
CA GLU A 167 21.09 14.63 4.82
C GLU A 167 21.33 16.05 4.30
N ARG A 168 22.55 16.34 3.85
CA ARG A 168 22.91 17.64 3.28
C ARG A 168 22.16 17.91 1.97
N ALA A 169 22.06 16.90 1.10
CA ALA A 169 21.32 17.00 -0.15
C ALA A 169 19.83 17.27 0.10
N VAL A 170 19.20 16.52 1.02
CA VAL A 170 17.79 16.71 1.38
C VAL A 170 17.54 18.10 1.98
N LYS A 171 18.37 18.53 2.95
CA LYS A 171 18.28 19.89 3.53
C LYS A 171 18.47 20.99 2.47
N SER A 172 19.39 20.78 1.52
CA SER A 172 19.59 21.71 0.39
C SER A 172 18.38 21.77 -0.54
N ALA A 173 17.75 20.63 -0.83
CA ALA A 173 16.56 20.57 -1.68
C ALA A 173 15.37 21.28 -1.03
N VAL A 174 15.16 21.09 0.28
CA VAL A 174 14.15 21.84 1.04
C VAL A 174 14.46 23.33 1.01
N THR A 175 15.71 23.73 1.21
CA THR A 175 16.09 25.16 1.13
C THR A 175 15.81 25.74 -0.26
N TRP A 176 16.06 24.98 -1.33
CA TRP A 176 15.75 25.40 -2.70
C TRP A 176 14.24 25.54 -2.91
N LEU A 177 13.44 24.58 -2.44
CA LEU A 177 11.97 24.60 -2.50
C LEU A 177 11.39 25.86 -1.84
N TRP A 178 11.91 26.27 -0.68
CA TRP A 178 11.44 27.46 0.03
C TRP A 178 11.92 28.78 -0.58
N LYS A 179 12.91 28.74 -1.47
CA LYS A 179 13.38 29.90 -2.27
C LYS A 179 12.59 30.10 -3.56
N LEU A 180 11.71 29.17 -3.92
CA LEU A 180 10.87 29.30 -5.11
C LEU A 180 9.90 30.48 -4.92
N ASP A 181 9.85 31.35 -5.93
CA ASP A 181 8.91 32.47 -5.97
C ASP A 181 7.52 31.98 -6.38
N HIS A 182 6.48 32.35 -5.63
CA HIS A 182 5.09 32.06 -5.97
C HIS A 182 4.69 32.64 -7.34
N MET A 183 5.19 33.83 -7.69
CA MET A 183 4.76 34.62 -8.85
C MET A 183 5.49 34.27 -10.16
N THR A 184 6.15 33.10 -10.23
CA THR A 184 6.87 32.71 -11.45
C THR A 184 5.92 32.53 -12.62
N ALA A 185 6.26 33.11 -13.77
CA ALA A 185 5.46 33.01 -14.98
C ALA A 185 5.26 31.54 -15.40
N VAL A 186 4.05 31.20 -15.83
CA VAL A 186 3.64 29.84 -16.20
C VAL A 186 3.35 29.79 -17.69
N SER A 187 3.86 28.75 -18.36
CA SER A 187 3.55 28.42 -19.76
C SER A 187 2.55 27.27 -19.80
N HIS A 188 1.73 27.18 -20.86
CA HIS A 188 0.84 26.04 -21.07
C HIS A 188 1.58 24.71 -21.33
N THR A 189 2.87 24.75 -21.66
CA THR A 189 3.71 23.56 -21.96
C THR A 189 4.68 23.18 -20.84
N SER A 190 4.78 23.99 -19.78
CA SER A 190 5.85 23.87 -18.77
C SER A 190 5.85 22.50 -18.06
N SER A 191 4.67 21.95 -17.76
CA SER A 191 4.54 20.65 -17.09
C SER A 191 5.02 19.51 -17.98
N ALA A 192 4.71 19.56 -19.29
CA ALA A 192 5.17 18.55 -20.25
C ALA A 192 6.68 18.61 -20.44
N GLU A 193 7.24 19.82 -20.55
CA GLU A 193 8.70 20.02 -20.65
C GLU A 193 9.42 19.51 -19.39
N ALA A 194 8.89 19.80 -18.20
CA ALA A 194 9.45 19.31 -16.95
C ALA A 194 9.41 17.78 -16.83
N LEU A 195 8.33 17.14 -17.32
CA LEU A 195 8.23 15.68 -17.38
C LEU A 195 9.22 15.08 -18.37
N LEU A 196 9.38 15.66 -19.56
CA LEU A 196 10.37 15.20 -20.53
C LEU A 196 11.79 15.30 -20.00
N GLU A 197 12.13 16.40 -19.32
CA GLU A 197 13.42 16.55 -18.65
C GLU A 197 13.62 15.52 -17.53
N ALA A 198 12.59 15.28 -16.71
CA ALA A 198 12.63 14.27 -15.65
C ALA A 198 12.86 12.85 -16.21
N MET A 199 12.17 12.52 -17.31
CA MET A 199 12.28 11.22 -17.99
C MET A 199 13.59 11.06 -18.76
N GLY A 200 14.23 12.16 -19.15
CA GLY A 200 15.54 12.17 -19.81
C GLY A 200 16.72 11.83 -18.89
N ASP A 201 16.51 11.76 -17.57
CA ASP A 201 17.56 11.36 -16.63
C ASP A 201 17.74 9.83 -16.65
N GLU A 202 18.90 9.40 -17.15
CA GLU A 202 19.27 7.98 -17.25
C GLU A 202 19.14 7.22 -15.92
N ALA A 203 19.37 7.90 -14.79
CA ALA A 203 19.29 7.27 -13.48
C ALA A 203 17.86 6.91 -13.06
N VAL A 204 16.84 7.51 -13.68
CA VAL A 204 15.41 7.23 -13.41
C VAL A 204 14.91 6.06 -14.25
N SER A 205 15.55 5.78 -15.39
CA SER A 205 15.17 4.72 -16.33
C SER A 205 15.76 3.35 -15.98
N SER A 206 16.63 3.27 -14.97
CA SER A 206 17.38 2.08 -14.54
C SER A 206 16.90 1.54 -13.20
#